data_AF-A0A2W7C211-F1
#
_entry.id   AF-A0A2W7C211-F1
#
_cell.length_a   1.000
_cell.length_b   1.000
_cell.length_c   1.000
_cell.angle_alpha   90.00
_cell.angle_beta   90.00
_cell.angle_gamma   90.00
#
_symmetry.space_group_name_H-M   'P 1'
#
loop_
_entity.id
_entity.type
_entity.pdbx_description
1 polymer ?
#
loop_
_entity_poly.entity_id
_entity_poly.type
_entity_poly.pdbx_seq_one_letter_code
_entity_poly.pdbx_strand_id
1 'polypeptide(L)'
;MVEHASAKGHCIRIFTTLVGMKGRDLQRLQALRLGVFVVHVFDDGAYMNSRLVGDKYRNLVGQLVDADIPSIRFVVLGEAHPDIANIIPAEALVRARPVSSRGGSVDPKIVEPRQPVVGALICVDERQYRNVLLPNGEVTLCSMDHERRHVLGNLLCDEYGDLFKSPVFCEIVDRMNGADGFLLCRMCEFADPNDRVLTGCRSTP
;
A
#
# COMPACT_ATOMS: atom_id res chain seq x y z
N MET A 1 -16.63 -4.60 -7.42
CA MET A 1 -15.50 -3.67 -7.61
C MET A 1 -14.43 -4.26 -8.53
N VAL A 2 -13.70 -5.30 -8.11
CA VAL A 2 -12.56 -5.84 -8.88
C VAL A 2 -12.94 -6.29 -10.30
N GLU A 3 -14.00 -7.10 -10.45
CA GLU A 3 -14.48 -7.55 -11.76
C GLU A 3 -14.91 -6.37 -12.65
N HIS A 4 -15.54 -5.33 -12.07
CA HIS A 4 -15.93 -4.13 -12.81
C HIS A 4 -14.71 -3.38 -13.33
N ALA A 5 -13.69 -3.17 -12.50
CA ALA A 5 -12.45 -2.52 -12.91
C ALA A 5 -11.73 -3.34 -14.00
N SER A 6 -11.73 -4.67 -13.86
CA SER A 6 -11.16 -5.58 -14.88
C SER A 6 -11.93 -5.49 -16.20
N ALA A 7 -13.26 -5.48 -16.17
CA ALA A 7 -14.11 -5.33 -17.35
C ALA A 7 -13.93 -3.97 -18.06
N LYS A 8 -13.52 -2.94 -17.32
CA LYS A 8 -13.13 -1.63 -17.86
C LYS A 8 -11.71 -1.59 -18.44
N GLY A 9 -10.99 -2.71 -18.42
CA GLY A 9 -9.64 -2.83 -18.99
C GLY A 9 -8.52 -2.36 -18.06
N HIS A 10 -8.80 -2.11 -16.77
CA HIS A 10 -7.77 -1.72 -15.83
C HIS A 10 -6.92 -2.93 -15.38
N CYS A 11 -5.61 -2.71 -15.26
CA CYS A 11 -4.72 -3.70 -14.67
C CYS A 11 -5.00 -3.85 -13.18
N ILE A 12 -5.32 -5.07 -12.75
CA ILE A 12 -5.70 -5.36 -11.37
C ILE A 12 -4.51 -5.88 -10.58
N ARG A 13 -4.28 -5.28 -9.41
CA ARG A 13 -3.31 -5.74 -8.40
C ARG A 13 -4.06 -5.98 -7.09
N ILE A 14 -3.90 -7.17 -6.52
CA ILE A 14 -4.59 -7.59 -5.29
C ILE A 14 -3.57 -7.83 -4.20
N PHE A 15 -3.87 -7.35 -3.00
CA PHE A 15 -3.10 -7.56 -1.78
C PHE A 15 -4.05 -8.07 -0.70
N THR A 16 -3.75 -9.19 -0.07
CA THR A 16 -4.64 -9.83 0.91
C THR A 16 -3.87 -10.60 1.98
N THR A 17 -4.48 -10.78 3.14
CA THR A 17 -4.04 -11.72 4.18
C THR A 17 -4.87 -13.00 4.21
N LEU A 18 -5.77 -13.18 3.23
CA LEU A 18 -6.80 -14.26 3.14
C LEU A 18 -7.85 -14.26 4.26
N VAL A 19 -7.73 -13.41 5.27
CA VAL A 19 -8.70 -13.33 6.36
C VAL A 19 -10.07 -12.96 5.80
N GLY A 20 -11.07 -13.80 6.12
CA GLY A 20 -12.43 -13.63 5.64
C GLY A 20 -12.71 -14.15 4.23
N MET A 21 -11.67 -14.56 3.47
CA MET A 21 -11.83 -15.13 2.14
C MET A 21 -12.60 -16.46 2.18
N LYS A 22 -13.45 -16.69 1.18
CA LYS A 22 -14.22 -17.92 0.98
C LYS A 22 -13.75 -18.61 -0.30
N GLY A 23 -13.97 -19.93 -0.42
CA GLY A 23 -13.58 -20.68 -1.62
C GLY A 23 -14.19 -20.13 -2.93
N ARG A 24 -15.43 -19.61 -2.88
CA ARG A 24 -16.04 -18.93 -4.03
C ARG A 24 -15.28 -17.68 -4.49
N ASP A 25 -14.57 -17.01 -3.57
CA ASP A 25 -13.80 -15.82 -3.91
C ASP A 25 -12.55 -16.23 -4.71
N LEU A 26 -11.94 -17.38 -4.39
CA LEU A 26 -10.82 -17.94 -5.16
C LEU A 26 -11.21 -18.23 -6.61
N GLN A 27 -12.35 -18.88 -6.82
CA GLN A 27 -12.87 -19.17 -8.17
C GLN A 27 -13.06 -17.89 -8.99
N ARG A 28 -13.57 -16.83 -8.37
CA ARG A 28 -13.72 -15.53 -9.02
C ARG A 28 -12.39 -14.88 -9.33
N LEU A 29 -11.40 -14.99 -8.44
CA LEU A 29 -10.05 -14.46 -8.68
C LEU A 29 -9.32 -15.19 -9.82
N GLN A 30 -9.47 -16.52 -9.92
CA GLN A 30 -8.89 -17.32 -11.00
C GLN A 30 -9.46 -16.96 -12.38
N ALA A 31 -10.71 -16.49 -12.43
CA ALA A 31 -11.34 -16.03 -13.67
C ALA A 31 -10.83 -14.64 -14.14
N LEU A 32 -10.04 -13.94 -13.32
CA LEU A 32 -9.55 -12.60 -13.62
C LEU A 32 -8.11 -12.64 -14.15
N ARG A 33 -7.83 -11.78 -15.14
CA ARG A 33 -6.46 -11.49 -15.56
C ARG A 33 -5.82 -10.52 -14.58
N LEU A 34 -5.12 -11.05 -13.58
CA LEU A 34 -4.41 -10.26 -12.58
C LEU A 34 -3.01 -9.88 -13.08
N GLY A 35 -2.61 -8.63 -12.84
CA GLY A 35 -1.22 -8.20 -13.05
C GLY A 35 -0.33 -8.64 -11.88
N VAL A 36 -0.83 -8.52 -10.65
CA VAL A 36 -0.13 -8.94 -9.43
C VAL A 36 -1.14 -9.48 -8.42
N PHE A 37 -0.81 -10.60 -7.76
CA PHE A 37 -1.59 -11.12 -6.64
C PHE A 37 -0.66 -11.40 -5.44
N VAL A 38 -0.62 -10.49 -4.48
CA VAL A 38 0.19 -10.64 -3.27
C VAL A 38 -0.65 -11.21 -2.14
N VAL A 39 -0.17 -12.31 -1.58
CA VAL A 39 -0.71 -12.92 -0.37
C VAL A 39 0.28 -12.69 0.75
N HIS A 40 -0.03 -11.76 1.67
CA HIS A 40 0.71 -11.62 2.91
C HIS A 40 0.31 -12.76 3.85
N VAL A 41 1.23 -13.68 4.07
CA VAL A 41 1.03 -14.81 4.97
C VAL A 41 1.47 -14.46 6.39
N PHE A 42 0.80 -15.07 7.37
CA PHE A 42 1.09 -14.79 8.78
C PHE A 42 2.49 -15.28 9.14
N ASP A 43 3.20 -14.45 9.90
CA ASP A 43 4.43 -14.83 10.57
C ASP A 43 4.16 -15.54 11.91
N ASP A 44 5.25 -15.91 12.59
CA ASP A 44 5.29 -16.55 13.91
C ASP A 44 4.69 -15.71 15.07
N GLY A 45 4.23 -14.48 14.80
CA GLY A 45 3.70 -13.58 15.82
C GLY A 45 4.54 -12.31 16.02
N ALA A 46 5.70 -12.21 15.36
CA ALA A 46 6.57 -11.05 15.48
C ALA A 46 5.93 -9.75 14.94
N TYR A 47 5.19 -9.83 13.83
CA TYR A 47 4.56 -8.64 13.21
C TYR A 47 3.07 -8.82 12.93
N MET A 48 2.59 -10.05 12.83
CA MET A 48 1.19 -10.35 12.54
C MET A 48 0.53 -11.18 13.65
N ASN A 49 -0.80 -11.14 13.74
CA ASN A 49 -1.53 -11.92 14.73
C ASN A 49 -1.57 -13.41 14.34
N SER A 50 -0.58 -14.19 14.80
CA SER A 50 -0.44 -15.63 14.54
C SER A 50 -1.66 -16.46 14.94
N ARG A 51 -2.50 -15.98 15.88
CA ARG A 51 -3.75 -16.65 16.29
C ARG A 51 -4.79 -16.80 15.17
N LEU A 52 -4.61 -16.09 14.05
CA LEU A 52 -5.47 -16.20 12.88
C LEU A 52 -5.12 -17.40 11.98
N VAL A 53 -4.02 -18.10 12.28
CA VAL A 53 -3.62 -19.33 11.60
C VAL A 53 -4.38 -20.52 12.18
N GLY A 54 -5.53 -20.84 11.57
CA GLY A 54 -6.32 -22.04 11.86
C GLY A 54 -6.50 -22.94 10.63
N ASP A 55 -7.24 -24.04 10.79
CA ASP A 55 -7.48 -25.03 9.71
C ASP A 55 -7.99 -24.39 8.42
N LYS A 56 -8.98 -23.49 8.55
CA LYS A 56 -9.56 -22.79 7.39
C LYS A 56 -8.50 -21.97 6.63
N TYR A 57 -7.60 -21.32 7.36
CA TYR A 57 -6.53 -20.52 6.76
C TYR A 57 -5.51 -21.42 6.06
N ARG A 58 -5.02 -22.48 6.72
CA ARG A 58 -4.12 -23.48 6.13
C ARG A 58 -4.68 -24.07 4.83
N ASN A 59 -5.95 -24.47 4.85
CA ASN A 59 -6.61 -25.04 3.69
C ASN A 59 -6.68 -24.04 2.52
N LEU A 60 -6.94 -22.75 2.80
CA LEU A 60 -6.95 -21.71 1.77
C LEU A 60 -5.55 -21.44 1.20
N VAL A 61 -4.51 -21.45 2.04
CA VAL A 61 -3.11 -21.31 1.58
C VAL A 61 -2.76 -22.48 0.66
N GLY A 62 -3.06 -23.72 1.05
CA GLY A 62 -2.83 -24.91 0.21
C GLY A 62 -3.55 -24.80 -1.14
N GLN A 63 -4.84 -24.46 -1.14
CA GLN A 63 -5.60 -24.25 -2.38
C GLN A 63 -5.00 -23.17 -3.29
N LEU A 64 -4.40 -22.12 -2.73
CA LEU A 64 -3.75 -21.06 -3.53
C LEU A 64 -2.41 -21.49 -4.11
N VAL A 65 -1.65 -22.31 -3.38
CA VAL A 65 -0.42 -22.93 -3.88
C VAL A 65 -0.76 -23.88 -5.04
N ASP A 66 -1.77 -24.73 -4.87
CA ASP A 66 -2.20 -25.70 -5.88
C ASP A 66 -2.87 -25.05 -7.11
N ALA A 67 -3.42 -23.84 -6.96
CA ALA A 67 -4.10 -23.12 -8.03
C ALA A 67 -3.15 -22.59 -9.13
N ASP A 68 -1.83 -22.61 -8.89
CA ASP A 68 -0.77 -22.19 -9.82
C ASP A 68 -1.08 -20.87 -10.56
N ILE A 69 -1.53 -19.86 -9.81
CA ILE A 69 -1.86 -18.55 -10.38
C ILE A 69 -0.55 -17.84 -10.75
N PRO A 70 -0.22 -17.57 -12.02
CA PRO A 70 1.14 -17.14 -12.41
C PRO A 70 1.61 -15.82 -11.76
N SER A 71 0.67 -14.93 -11.45
CA SER A 71 0.94 -13.63 -10.82
C SER A 71 0.99 -13.67 -9.29
N ILE A 72 0.82 -14.84 -8.67
CA ILE A 72 0.78 -14.97 -7.21
C ILE A 72 2.17 -14.84 -6.60
N ARG A 73 2.26 -14.11 -5.49
CA ARG A 73 3.46 -13.96 -4.67
C ARG A 73 3.07 -14.09 -3.22
N PHE A 74 3.65 -15.05 -2.53
CA PHE A 74 3.49 -15.17 -1.08
C PHE A 74 4.55 -14.31 -0.42
N VAL A 75 4.14 -13.53 0.58
CA VAL A 75 5.02 -12.58 1.25
C VAL A 75 4.87 -12.75 2.76
N VAL A 76 5.98 -12.72 3.50
CA VAL A 76 6.00 -12.74 4.97
C VAL A 76 6.89 -11.62 5.51
N LEU A 77 6.53 -11.04 6.65
CA LEU A 77 7.29 -9.96 7.30
C LEU A 77 8.41 -10.52 8.21
N GLY A 78 8.06 -11.52 9.01
CA GLY A 78 8.97 -12.27 9.90
C GLY A 78 9.32 -13.66 9.37
N GLU A 79 9.47 -14.60 10.30
CA GLU A 79 9.52 -16.03 9.97
C GLU A 79 8.11 -16.55 9.70
N ALA A 80 7.93 -17.38 8.69
CA ALA A 80 6.61 -17.95 8.39
C ALA A 80 6.07 -18.74 9.58
N HIS A 81 4.76 -18.61 9.83
CA HIS A 81 4.13 -19.38 10.89
C HIS A 81 4.38 -20.89 10.69
N PRO A 82 4.75 -21.66 11.74
CA PRO A 82 5.13 -23.07 11.61
C PRO A 82 4.12 -23.93 10.85
N ASP A 83 2.83 -23.69 11.11
CA ASP A 83 1.71 -24.40 10.50
C ASP A 83 1.51 -24.15 8.99
N ILE A 84 2.18 -23.16 8.40
CA ILE A 84 2.15 -22.89 6.95
C ILE A 84 3.52 -22.98 6.29
N ALA A 85 4.60 -23.06 7.08
CA ALA A 85 5.98 -23.07 6.58
C ALA A 85 6.24 -24.20 5.57
N ASN A 86 5.57 -25.34 5.74
CA ASN A 86 5.69 -26.50 4.85
C ASN A 86 4.62 -26.55 3.74
N ILE A 87 3.66 -25.62 3.73
CA ILE A 87 2.60 -25.56 2.71
C ILE A 87 3.10 -24.77 1.49
N ILE A 88 3.86 -23.71 1.73
CA ILE A 88 4.33 -22.79 0.69
C ILE A 88 5.75 -23.20 0.30
N PRO A 89 6.04 -23.47 -1.00
CA PRO A 89 7.39 -23.71 -1.46
C PRO A 89 8.32 -22.56 -1.09
N ALA A 90 9.53 -22.86 -0.62
CA ALA A 90 10.46 -21.84 -0.11
C ALA A 90 10.81 -20.79 -1.18
N GLU A 91 10.91 -21.20 -2.44
CA GLU A 91 11.15 -20.35 -3.60
C GLU A 91 9.97 -19.43 -3.95
N ALA A 92 8.75 -19.78 -3.51
CA ALA A 92 7.54 -18.99 -3.72
C ALA A 92 7.30 -17.96 -2.60
N LEU A 93 7.99 -18.11 -1.47
CA LEU A 93 7.85 -17.26 -0.29
C LEU A 93 8.90 -16.15 -0.26
N VAL A 94 8.45 -14.91 -0.42
CA VAL A 94 9.30 -13.71 -0.38
C VAL A 94 9.28 -13.10 1.01
N ARG A 95 10.44 -12.80 1.57
CA ARG A 95 10.55 -12.02 2.81
C ARG A 95 10.47 -10.53 2.50
N ALA A 96 9.43 -9.85 2.97
CA ALA A 96 9.28 -8.40 2.80
C ALA A 96 10.05 -7.66 3.91
N ARG A 97 11.24 -7.16 3.56
CA ARG A 97 12.01 -6.24 4.40
C ARG A 97 12.65 -5.14 3.55
N PRO A 98 12.82 -3.92 4.10
CA PRO A 98 12.38 -3.49 5.43
C PRO A 98 10.88 -3.19 5.51
N VAL A 99 10.28 -3.35 6.70
CA VAL A 99 8.94 -2.83 6.99
C VAL A 99 9.02 -1.31 7.03
N SER A 100 8.03 -0.62 6.47
CA SER A 100 7.98 0.85 6.52
C SER A 100 7.31 1.34 7.80
N SER A 101 7.80 2.45 8.34
CA SER A 101 7.23 3.17 9.48
C SER A 101 5.87 3.80 9.19
N ARG A 102 5.42 3.80 7.92
CA ARG A 102 4.17 4.46 7.48
C ARG A 102 4.18 5.95 7.82
N GLY A 103 5.33 6.60 7.57
CA GLY A 103 5.51 8.03 7.88
C GLY A 103 5.51 8.30 9.38
N GLY A 104 5.99 7.35 10.18
CA GLY A 104 6.08 7.45 11.64
C GLY A 104 4.87 6.90 12.42
N SER A 105 3.84 6.37 11.76
CA SER A 105 2.64 5.85 12.44
C SER A 105 2.80 4.43 13.02
N VAL A 106 3.84 3.67 12.66
CA VAL A 106 4.14 2.35 13.23
C VAL A 106 4.93 2.50 14.54
N ASP A 107 4.72 1.60 15.50
CA ASP A 107 5.46 1.59 16.78
C ASP A 107 6.99 1.63 16.52
N PRO A 108 7.72 2.63 17.08
CA PRO A 108 9.17 2.74 16.96
C PRO A 108 9.97 1.51 17.39
N LYS A 109 9.38 0.64 18.22
CA LYS A 109 9.99 -0.65 18.60
C LYS A 109 9.99 -1.68 17.47
N ILE A 110 9.10 -1.51 16.48
CA ILE A 110 8.98 -2.40 15.31
C ILE A 110 9.81 -1.85 14.15
N VAL A 111 9.71 -0.55 13.89
CA VAL A 111 10.46 0.13 12.83
C VAL A 111 11.02 1.43 13.40
N GLU A 112 12.35 1.56 13.39
CA GLU A 112 13.00 2.78 13.82
C GLU A 112 12.60 3.95 12.90
N PRO A 113 12.10 5.07 13.44
CA PRO A 113 11.74 6.21 12.62
C PRO A 113 12.99 6.86 12.03
N ARG A 114 12.92 7.24 10.75
CA ARG A 114 14.00 8.04 10.15
C ARG A 114 14.08 9.42 10.76
N GLN A 115 15.25 10.03 10.68
CA GLN A 115 15.38 11.47 10.93
C GLN A 115 14.57 12.27 9.88
N PRO A 116 13.80 13.29 10.31
CA PRO A 116 13.04 14.13 9.39
C PRO A 116 13.92 14.82 8.35
N VAL A 117 13.49 14.82 7.09
CA VAL A 117 14.14 15.60 6.02
C VAL A 117 13.89 17.09 6.24
N VAL A 118 14.97 17.86 6.28
CA VAL A 118 14.96 19.32 6.33
C VAL A 118 15.12 19.88 4.92
N GLY A 119 14.41 20.97 4.61
CA GLY A 119 14.46 21.61 3.30
C GLY A 119 13.62 20.91 2.23
N ALA A 120 14.04 21.03 0.97
CA ALA A 120 13.36 20.44 -0.17
C ALA A 120 13.54 18.91 -0.23
N LEU A 121 12.52 18.22 -0.72
CA LEU A 121 12.52 16.77 -0.90
C LEU A 121 11.65 16.34 -2.08
N ILE A 122 11.98 15.18 -2.63
CA ILE A 122 11.12 14.46 -3.57
C ILE A 122 10.71 13.11 -3.01
N CYS A 123 9.59 12.57 -3.50
CA CYS A 123 9.28 11.16 -3.30
C CYS A 123 9.86 10.37 -4.48
N VAL A 124 10.80 9.47 -4.22
CA VAL A 124 11.49 8.69 -5.28
C VAL A 124 10.54 7.81 -6.11
N ASP A 125 9.38 7.46 -5.53
CA ASP A 125 8.34 6.64 -6.16
C ASP A 125 7.21 7.47 -6.79
N GLU A 126 7.29 8.80 -6.72
CA GLU A 126 6.25 9.74 -7.18
C GLU A 126 4.85 9.41 -6.61
N ARG A 127 4.81 8.99 -5.32
CA ARG A 127 3.59 8.50 -4.68
C ARG A 127 2.51 9.58 -4.49
N GLN A 128 2.86 10.85 -4.61
CA GLN A 128 1.91 11.96 -4.60
C GLN A 128 0.88 11.89 -5.74
N TYR A 129 1.15 11.10 -6.79
CA TYR A 129 0.23 10.79 -7.88
C TYR A 129 -0.35 9.36 -7.82
N ARG A 130 -0.12 8.65 -6.71
CA ARG A 130 -0.62 7.29 -6.44
C ARG A 130 -1.51 7.31 -5.21
N ASN A 131 -2.60 8.08 -5.32
CA ASN A 131 -3.50 8.39 -4.23
C ASN A 131 -4.30 7.18 -3.77
N VAL A 132 -4.86 7.26 -2.57
CA VAL A 132 -5.72 6.20 -2.01
C VAL A 132 -7.14 6.73 -1.87
N LEU A 133 -8.08 6.10 -2.56
CA LEU A 133 -9.51 6.32 -2.36
C LEU A 133 -10.00 5.48 -1.17
N LEU A 134 -10.56 6.16 -0.17
CA LEU A 134 -11.15 5.54 1.01
C LEU A 134 -12.64 5.20 0.78
N PRO A 135 -13.23 4.28 1.57
CA PRO A 135 -14.63 3.87 1.40
C PRO A 135 -15.67 4.99 1.55
N ASN A 136 -15.33 6.08 2.24
CA ASN A 136 -16.17 7.27 2.41
C ASN A 136 -16.00 8.31 1.28
N GLY A 137 -15.24 7.98 0.23
CA GLY A 137 -15.00 8.85 -0.92
C GLY A 137 -13.77 9.76 -0.78
N GLU A 138 -13.19 9.91 0.41
CA GLU A 138 -11.98 10.71 0.63
C GLU A 138 -10.81 10.16 -0.18
N VAL A 139 -10.02 11.06 -0.78
CA VAL A 139 -8.77 10.73 -1.47
C VAL A 139 -7.60 11.26 -0.66
N THR A 140 -6.73 10.36 -0.18
CA THR A 140 -5.52 10.75 0.56
C THR A 140 -4.29 10.79 -0.34
N LEU A 141 -3.27 11.55 0.06
CA LEU A 141 -2.05 11.76 -0.71
C LEU A 141 -1.42 10.47 -1.23
N CYS A 142 -1.21 9.48 -0.36
CA CYS A 142 -0.70 8.17 -0.75
C CYS A 142 -0.95 7.13 0.35
N SER A 143 -0.58 5.88 0.07
CA SER A 143 -0.75 4.79 1.06
C SER A 143 0.00 5.02 2.37
N MET A 144 1.01 5.89 2.42
CA MET A 144 1.73 6.22 3.66
C MET A 144 0.90 7.09 4.61
N ASP A 145 -0.11 7.81 4.13
CA ASP A 145 -0.89 8.79 4.89
C ASP A 145 -2.03 8.13 5.70
N HIS A 146 -1.67 7.21 6.60
CA HIS A 146 -2.62 6.46 7.43
C HIS A 146 -3.45 7.35 8.37
N GLU A 147 -2.81 8.39 8.91
CA GLU A 147 -3.45 9.37 9.78
C GLU A 147 -4.32 10.37 9.01
N ARG A 148 -4.36 10.28 7.67
CA ARG A 148 -5.14 11.15 6.77
C ARG A 148 -4.81 12.63 6.98
N ARG A 149 -3.51 12.94 7.09
CA ARG A 149 -3.02 14.31 7.32
C ARG A 149 -3.05 15.14 6.02
N HIS A 150 -3.19 14.49 4.87
CA HIS A 150 -3.18 15.10 3.54
C HIS A 150 -4.35 14.56 2.70
N VAL A 151 -5.58 14.86 3.13
CA VAL A 151 -6.80 14.58 2.34
C VAL A 151 -6.91 15.61 1.21
N LEU A 152 -6.90 15.15 -0.04
CA LEU A 152 -6.90 16.00 -1.24
C LEU A 152 -8.31 16.45 -1.65
N GLY A 153 -9.33 15.69 -1.27
CA GLY A 153 -10.75 15.95 -1.58
C GLY A 153 -11.59 14.68 -1.45
N ASN A 154 -12.82 14.69 -2.00
CA ASN A 154 -13.76 13.57 -1.91
C ASN A 154 -14.50 13.33 -3.25
N LEU A 155 -14.36 12.14 -3.84
CA LEU A 155 -14.95 11.79 -5.14
C LEU A 155 -16.47 11.64 -5.15
N LEU A 156 -17.15 11.83 -4.01
CA LEU A 156 -18.60 11.98 -3.98
C LEU A 156 -19.05 13.38 -4.44
N CYS A 157 -18.16 14.38 -4.36
CA CYS A 157 -18.45 15.78 -4.65
C CYS A 157 -17.45 16.44 -5.62
N ASP A 158 -16.23 15.91 -5.72
CA ASP A 158 -15.11 16.50 -6.46
C ASP A 158 -14.72 15.64 -7.67
N GLU A 159 -14.24 16.30 -8.73
CA GLU A 159 -13.60 15.64 -9.87
C GLU A 159 -12.14 15.28 -9.54
N TYR A 160 -11.74 14.04 -9.86
CA TYR A 160 -10.39 13.54 -9.50
C TYR A 160 -9.25 14.42 -10.05
N GLY A 161 -9.43 14.97 -11.27
CA GLY A 161 -8.43 15.82 -11.90
C GLY A 161 -8.22 17.17 -11.20
N ASP A 162 -9.24 17.67 -10.48
CA ASP A 162 -9.18 18.96 -9.79
C ASP A 162 -8.55 18.86 -8.40
N LEU A 163 -8.39 17.65 -7.86
CA LEU A 163 -7.66 17.41 -6.61
C LEU A 163 -6.22 17.94 -6.65
N PHE A 164 -5.59 17.91 -7.84
CA PHE A 164 -4.23 18.39 -8.07
C PHE A 164 -4.12 19.91 -8.23
N LYS A 165 -5.25 20.60 -8.25
CA LYS A 165 -5.35 22.06 -8.24
C LYS A 165 -5.86 22.58 -6.89
N SER A 166 -6.17 21.68 -5.96
CA SER A 166 -6.66 22.05 -4.63
C SER A 166 -5.60 22.82 -3.84
N PRO A 167 -6.01 23.73 -2.93
CA PRO A 167 -5.10 24.39 -2.00
C PRO A 167 -4.24 23.39 -1.22
N VAL A 168 -4.82 22.24 -0.82
CA VAL A 168 -4.10 21.20 -0.08
C VAL A 168 -2.97 20.60 -0.90
N PHE A 169 -3.22 20.23 -2.17
CA PHE A 169 -2.17 19.67 -3.02
C PHE A 169 -1.08 20.71 -3.31
N CYS A 170 -1.46 21.96 -3.50
CA CYS A 170 -0.53 23.07 -3.66
C CYS A 170 0.37 23.26 -2.44
N GLU A 171 -0.19 23.27 -1.23
CA GLU A 171 0.59 23.32 0.02
C GLU A 171 1.56 22.15 0.15
N ILE A 172 1.16 20.95 -0.27
CA ILE A 172 2.03 19.77 -0.26
C ILE A 172 3.22 19.99 -1.21
N VAL A 173 2.96 20.46 -2.43
CA VAL A 173 4.01 20.74 -3.43
C VAL A 173 4.96 21.83 -2.93
N ASP A 174 4.44 22.91 -2.35
CA ASP A 174 5.26 23.99 -1.80
C ASP A 174 6.14 23.49 -0.65
N ARG A 175 5.60 22.67 0.25
CA ARG A 175 6.37 22.06 1.35
C ARG A 175 7.39 21.04 0.86
N MET A 176 7.08 20.28 -0.19
CA MET A 176 8.06 19.42 -0.87
C MET A 176 9.18 20.25 -1.50
N ASN A 177 8.87 21.45 -2.03
CA ASN A 177 9.86 22.41 -2.53
C ASN A 177 10.60 23.19 -1.42
N GLY A 178 10.43 22.80 -0.15
CA GLY A 178 11.18 23.35 0.98
C GLY A 178 10.44 24.41 1.81
N ALA A 179 9.18 24.72 1.49
CA ALA A 179 8.39 25.59 2.36
C ALA A 179 8.19 24.96 3.75
N ASP A 180 8.04 25.84 4.74
CA ASP A 180 7.80 25.44 6.12
C ASP A 180 6.42 24.80 6.32
N GLY A 181 6.31 24.04 7.41
CA GLY A 181 5.07 23.42 7.83
C GLY A 181 5.12 21.90 7.82
N PHE A 182 4.04 21.30 8.33
CA PHE A 182 3.94 19.86 8.43
C PHE A 182 3.82 19.22 7.05
N LEU A 183 4.66 18.22 6.80
CA LEU A 183 4.61 17.37 5.62
C LEU A 183 5.02 15.95 6.03
N LEU A 184 4.10 14.99 5.84
CA LEU A 184 4.32 13.58 6.18
C LEU A 184 5.59 13.03 5.52
N CYS A 185 5.85 13.46 4.28
CA CYS A 185 6.98 13.01 3.49
C CYS A 185 8.32 13.26 4.19
N ARG A 186 8.44 14.25 5.07
CA ARG A 186 9.68 14.50 5.83
C ARG A 186 10.08 13.28 6.68
N MET A 187 9.12 12.47 7.14
CA MET A 187 9.35 11.27 7.95
C MET A 187 9.24 9.96 7.15
N CYS A 188 9.03 10.03 5.84
CA CYS A 188 8.81 8.85 5.00
C CYS A 188 10.13 8.28 4.45
N GLU A 189 10.30 6.96 4.42
CA GLU A 189 11.52 6.30 3.90
C GLU A 189 11.75 6.54 2.41
N PHE A 190 10.71 6.89 1.66
CA PHE A 190 10.77 7.18 0.22
C PHE A 190 11.11 8.64 -0.09
N ALA A 191 11.37 9.46 0.92
CA ALA A 191 11.77 10.86 0.74
C ALA A 191 13.28 10.99 0.54
N ASP A 192 13.65 11.62 -0.56
CA ASP A 192 15.02 11.95 -0.92
C ASP A 192 15.22 13.46 -0.82
N PRO A 193 16.15 13.96 0.03
CA PRO A 193 16.50 15.38 0.09
C PRO A 193 17.05 15.82 -1.27
N ASN A 194 16.36 16.74 -1.93
CA ASN A 194 16.68 17.12 -3.31
C ASN A 194 16.12 18.51 -3.62
N ASP A 195 16.91 19.33 -4.31
CA ASP A 195 16.54 20.69 -4.70
C ASP A 195 15.75 20.75 -6.03
N ARG A 196 15.38 19.59 -6.60
CA ARG A 196 14.54 19.53 -7.79
C ARG A 196 13.16 20.12 -7.48
N VAL A 197 12.87 21.24 -8.14
CA VAL A 197 11.57 21.91 -8.03
C VAL A 197 10.49 21.06 -8.69
N LEU A 198 9.50 20.65 -7.90
CA LEU A 198 8.27 20.06 -8.40
C LEU A 198 7.41 21.17 -9.03
N THR A 199 7.07 20.98 -10.30
CA THR A 199 6.13 21.83 -11.03
C THR A 199 4.82 21.05 -11.16
N GLY A 200 3.72 21.60 -10.64
CA GLY A 200 2.46 20.84 -10.61
C GLY A 200 1.24 21.55 -10.02
N CYS A 201 1.43 22.59 -9.21
CA CYS A 201 0.30 23.36 -8.62
C CYS A 201 -0.21 24.50 -9.53
N ARG A 202 0.47 24.84 -10.64
CA ARG A 202 0.13 26.05 -11.41
C ARG A 202 -1.19 25.89 -12.18
N SER A 203 -2.28 26.28 -11.53
CA SER A 203 -3.34 27.03 -12.19
C SER A 203 -2.70 28.33 -12.70
N THR A 204 -2.57 28.45 -14.02
CA THR A 204 -2.42 29.77 -14.64
C THR A 204 -3.83 30.23 -14.96
N PRO A 205 -4.25 31.45 -14.57
CA PRO A 205 -5.54 32.02 -14.96
C PRO A 205 -5.66 32.15 -16.48
#